data_AF-A0A843JU14-F1
#
_entry.id   AF-A0A843JU14-F1
#
_cell.length_a   1.000
_cell.length_b   1.000
_cell.length_c   1.000
_cell.angle_alpha   90.00
_cell.angle_beta   90.00
_cell.angle_gamma   90.00
#
_symmetry.space_group_name_H-M   'P 1'
#
loop_
_entity.id
_entity.type
_entity.pdbx_description
1 polymer ?
#
loop_
_entity_poly.entity_id
_entity_poly.type
_entity_poly.pdbx_seq_one_letter_code
_entity_poly.pdbx_strand_id
1 'polypeptide(L)' 'MRRLSVRECALIQTFPLDFYFCGNTLGVLHKQIGNAVPVLLAKKIAQCIKKELDKMK' A
#
# COMPACT_ATOMS: atom_id res chain seq x y z
N MET A 1 8.12 -12.69 -21.65
CA MET A 1 7.32 -12.35 -20.44
C MET A 1 8.29 -12.19 -19.26
N ARG A 2 8.17 -11.10 -18.47
CA ARG A 2 9.01 -10.88 -17.26
C ARG A 2 8.15 -10.62 -16.02
N ARG A 3 8.69 -10.87 -14.83
CA ARG A 3 8.07 -10.43 -13.57
C ARG A 3 8.19 -8.90 -13.43
N LEU A 4 7.22 -8.32 -12.73
CA LEU A 4 7.31 -6.93 -12.28
C LEU A 4 8.39 -6.81 -11.20
N SER A 5 9.05 -5.66 -11.16
CA SER A 5 9.97 -5.28 -10.09
C SER A 5 9.19 -4.95 -8.81
N VAL A 6 9.90 -5.00 -7.67
CA VAL A 6 9.38 -4.58 -6.37
C VAL A 6 8.79 -3.16 -6.44
N ARG A 7 9.43 -2.25 -7.18
CA ARG A 7 8.94 -0.87 -7.36
C ARG A 7 7.69 -0.79 -8.22
N GLU A 8 7.61 -1.52 -9.32
CA GLU A 8 6.39 -1.59 -10.14
C GLU A 8 5.20 -2.13 -9.33
N CYS A 9 5.41 -3.21 -8.55
CA CYS A 9 4.38 -3.73 -7.65
C CYS A 9 3.96 -2.72 -6.58
N ALA A 10 4.91 -1.99 -5.99
CA ALA A 10 4.63 -0.98 -4.97
C ALA A 10 3.77 0.18 -5.53
N LEU A 11 4.07 0.63 -6.76
CA LEU A 11 3.30 1.67 -7.42
C LEU A 11 1.87 1.24 -7.74
N ILE A 12 1.67 -0.02 -8.17
CA ILE A 12 0.34 -0.60 -8.36
C ILE A 12 -0.43 -0.62 -7.03
N GLN A 13 0.24 -0.94 -5.93
CA GLN A 13 -0.31 -0.86 -4.57
C GLN A 13 -0.39 0.58 -4.03
N THR A 14 -0.13 1.58 -4.88
CA THR A 14 -0.24 3.02 -4.59
C THR A 14 0.67 3.51 -3.46
N PHE A 15 1.76 2.80 -3.18
CA PHE A 15 2.82 3.32 -2.32
C PHE A 15 3.52 4.51 -2.99
N PRO A 16 3.95 5.51 -2.21
CA PRO A 16 4.71 6.62 -2.75
C PRO A 16 6.12 6.18 -3.16
N LEU A 17 6.74 6.92 -4.09
CA LEU A 17 8.02 6.55 -4.71
C LEU A 17 9.19 6.48 -3.70
N ASP A 18 9.11 7.29 -2.65
CA ASP A 18 10.08 7.41 -1.56
C ASP A 18 9.88 6.38 -0.44
N PHE A 19 8.83 5.55 -0.51
CA PHE A 19 8.59 4.51 0.49
C PHE A 19 9.71 3.46 0.48
N TYR A 20 10.30 3.13 1.62
CA TYR A 20 11.35 2.11 1.71
C TYR A 20 10.80 0.79 2.27
N PHE A 21 11.02 -0.31 1.55
CA PHE A 21 10.64 -1.65 1.99
C PHE A 21 11.84 -2.37 2.60
N CYS A 22 11.66 -2.99 3.77
CA CYS A 22 12.74 -3.67 4.49
C CYS A 22 12.69 -5.18 4.26
N GLY A 23 13.82 -5.80 3.89
CA GLY A 23 13.91 -7.25 3.78
C GLY A 23 15.14 -7.70 3.01
N ASN A 24 15.62 -8.89 3.34
CA ASN A 24 16.90 -9.40 2.81
C ASN A 24 16.75 -10.10 1.46
N THR A 25 15.52 -10.38 1.01
CA THR A 25 15.27 -11.09 -0.26
C THR A 25 14.13 -10.44 -1.03
N LEU A 26 14.20 -10.52 -2.36
CA LEU A 26 13.12 -10.08 -3.24
C LEU A 26 11.79 -10.76 -2.92
N GLY A 27 11.80 -12.04 -2.53
CA GLY A 27 10.59 -12.78 -2.15
C GLY A 27 9.87 -12.17 -0.94
N VAL A 28 10.63 -11.76 0.08
CA VAL A 28 10.07 -11.07 1.26
C VAL A 28 9.44 -9.74 0.88
N LEU A 29 10.12 -8.94 0.04
CA LEU A 29 9.61 -7.65 -0.41
C LEU A 29 8.32 -7.80 -1.24
N HIS A 30 8.28 -8.75 -2.17
CA HIS A 30 7.06 -9.04 -2.94
C HIS A 30 5.92 -9.52 -2.05
N LYS A 31 6.19 -10.30 -0.99
CA LYS A 31 5.17 -10.73 -0.03
C LYS A 31 4.62 -9.55 0.77
N GLN A 32 5.48 -8.64 1.23
CA GLN A 32 5.05 -7.42 1.93
C GLN A 32 4.12 -6.58 1.06
N ILE A 33 4.50 -6.36 -0.21
CA ILE A 33 3.70 -5.55 -1.14
C ILE A 33 2.42 -6.27 -1.56
N GLY A 34 2.50 -7.57 -1.87
CA GLY A 34 1.37 -8.36 -2.36
C GLY A 34 0.27 -8.53 -1.32
N ASN A 35 0.64 -8.63 -0.04
CA ASN A 35 -0.32 -8.75 1.06
C ASN A 35 -0.80 -7.39 1.60
N ALA A 36 -0.22 -6.27 1.15
CA ALA A 36 -0.62 -4.95 1.59
C ALA A 36 -1.98 -4.54 0.99
N VAL A 37 -2.70 -3.69 1.73
CA VAL A 37 -3.87 -2.97 1.20
C VAL A 37 -3.37 -1.75 0.42
N PRO A 38 -3.94 -1.44 -0.76
CA PRO A 38 -3.55 -0.23 -1.49
C PRO A 38 -3.73 1.03 -0.63
N VAL A 39 -2.69 1.87 -0.55
CA VAL A 39 -2.67 3.10 0.25
C VAL A 39 -3.85 4.03 -0.05
N LEU A 40 -4.21 4.22 -1.33
CA LEU A 40 -5.33 5.07 -1.71
C LEU A 40 -6.68 4.49 -1.26
N LEU A 41 -6.85 3.17 -1.29
CA LEU A 41 -8.05 2.52 -0.80
C LEU A 41 -8.20 2.72 0.71
N ALA A 42 -7.14 2.47 1.46
CA ALA A 42 -7.12 2.70 2.90
C ALA A 42 -7.45 4.16 3.25
N LYS A 43 -6.90 5.13 2.51
CA LYS A 43 -7.21 6.56 2.66
C LYS A 43 -8.70 6.85 2.46
N LYS A 44 -9.33 6.28 1.44
CA LYS A 44 -10.77 6.50 1.16
C LYS A 44 -11.65 5.94 2.27
N ILE A 45 -11.35 4.74 2.76
CA ILE A 45 -12.07 4.13 3.88
C ILE A 45 -11.92 4.98 5.14
N ALA A 46 -10.70 5.40 5.48
CA ALA A 46 -10.43 6.25 6.63
C ALA A 46 -11.17 7.59 6.57
N GLN A 47 -11.30 8.20 5.38
CA GLN A 47 -12.08 9.43 5.18
C GLN A 47 -13.57 9.22 5.49
N CYS A 48 -14.16 8.10 5.07
CA CYS A 48 -15.54 7.75 5.39
C CYS A 48 -15.72 7.58 6.90
N ILE A 49 -14.84 6.82 7.55
CA ILE A 49 -14.88 6.60 9.00
C ILE A 49 -14.76 7.94 9.75
N LYS A 50 -13.79 8.79 9.36
CA LYS A 50 -13.62 10.11 9.96
C LYS A 50 -14.89 10.96 9.86
N LYS A 51 -15.53 10.98 8.68
CA LYS A 51 -16.78 11.73 8.47
C LYS A 51 -17.88 11.27 9.43
N GLU A 52 -18.03 9.97 9.65
CA GLU A 52 -19.02 9.46 10.60
C GLU A 52 -18.67 9.79 12.05
N LEU A 53 -17.39 9.69 12.44
CA LEU A 53 -16.93 10.08 13.77
C LEU A 53 -17.13 11.58 14.05
N ASP A 54 -16.90 12.44 13.05
CA ASP A 54 -17.08 13.88 13.20
C ASP A 54 -18.55 14.29 13.32
N LYS A 55 -19.51 13.48 12.82
CA LYS A 55 -20.95 13.69 13.05
C LYS A 55 -21.44 13.29 14.44
N MET A 56 -20.70 12.41 15.12
CA MET A 56 -21.03 11.94 16.47
C MET A 56 -20.54 12.90 17.56
N LYS A 57 -19.71 13.89 17.20
CA LYS A 57 -19.32 15.00 18.06
C LYS A 57 -20.34 16.13 17.97
#